data_AF-A0A382H4Y0-F1
#
_entry.id   AF-A0A382H4Y0-F1
#
_cell.length_a   1.000
_cell.length_b   1.000
_cell.length_c   1.000
_cell.angle_alpha   90.00
_cell.angle_beta   90.00
_cell.angle_gamma   90.00
#
_symmetry.space_group_name_H-M   'P 1'
#
loop_
_entity.id
_entity.type
_entity.pdbx_description
1 polymer ?
#
loop_
_entity_poly.entity_id
_entity_poly.type
_entity_poly.pdbx_seq_one_letter_code
_entity_poly.pdbx_strand_id
1 'polypeptide(L)'
;MADTEPSEKVESLSDEKAEPSAEKKTAPAKKPTPELKPFVDNGNGTVTDPNTGLVWKKTDAWLDTHKFYTWQAHRDYVDEVNKEKFAGYDNWRIPSKSEAVTLVDKTGGKQCEDKNGTMFPIDPIFDAGCVSNTWILECSDEKIIRFDLKIGIDTAYPGKDVWGSVRLVSKPGETSAKIGEEPDSPKPEVQKEKPTGDAPAPSSVSTAKAKPAGSVPRPVKRDV
;
A
#
# COMPACT_ATOMS: atom_id res chain seq x y z
N MET A 1 52.96 87.52 19.60
CA MET A 1 52.40 87.52 18.23
C MET A 1 50.95 87.08 18.34
N ALA A 2 50.03 87.89 17.75
CA ALA A 2 48.62 87.68 17.39
C ALA A 2 47.74 86.75 18.27
N ASP A 3 46.70 87.21 18.98
CA ASP A 3 45.39 87.76 18.54
C ASP A 3 44.36 86.66 18.16
N THR A 4 43.22 86.64 18.88
CA THR A 4 41.82 86.37 18.40
C THR A 4 41.46 84.93 17.97
N GLU A 5 40.33 84.27 18.30
CA GLU A 5 39.07 84.53 19.03
C GLU A 5 38.42 83.15 19.41
N PRO A 6 37.32 83.11 20.21
CA PRO A 6 36.69 81.94 20.83
C PRO A 6 35.49 81.41 20.03
N SER A 7 34.75 80.42 20.57
CA SER A 7 33.26 80.38 20.53
C SER A 7 32.67 79.22 21.36
N GLU A 8 31.82 79.60 22.32
CA GLU A 8 30.49 79.04 22.69
C GLU A 8 30.38 77.53 23.02
N LYS A 9 30.08 77.08 24.27
CA LYS A 9 28.85 77.28 25.08
C LYS A 9 27.61 77.01 24.19
N VAL A 10 26.75 76.03 24.39
CA VAL A 10 25.86 75.77 25.54
C VAL A 10 24.99 74.56 25.16
N GLU A 11 24.66 73.73 26.16
CA GLU A 11 23.29 73.23 26.49
C GLU A 11 22.52 72.42 25.42
N SER A 12 21.79 71.33 25.71
CA SER A 12 21.33 70.75 26.97
C SER A 12 20.55 69.45 26.66
N LEU A 13 20.58 68.51 27.62
CA LEU A 13 19.45 67.71 28.16
C LEU A 13 18.58 66.94 27.13
N SER A 14 18.79 65.62 27.04
CA SER A 14 17.97 64.57 27.69
C SER A 14 16.56 64.44 27.12
N ASP A 15 16.23 63.28 26.54
CA ASP A 15 15.13 62.48 27.07
C ASP A 15 15.09 61.06 26.50
N GLU A 16 14.51 60.21 27.35
CA GLU A 16 14.24 58.80 27.28
C GLU A 16 13.35 58.44 26.07
N LYS A 17 13.65 57.31 25.40
CA LYS A 17 12.68 56.67 24.52
C LYS A 17 12.67 55.17 24.69
N ALA A 18 11.54 54.74 25.24
CA ALA A 18 11.01 53.42 25.45
C ALA A 18 11.18 52.43 24.28
N GLU A 19 11.16 51.14 24.64
CA GLU A 19 10.85 50.01 23.79
C GLU A 19 9.61 50.25 22.91
N PRO A 20 9.54 49.57 21.76
CA PRO A 20 8.42 48.64 21.64
C PRO A 20 8.81 47.27 21.06
N SER A 21 8.44 46.23 21.82
CA SER A 21 7.68 45.05 21.38
C SER A 21 7.67 44.78 19.87
N ALA A 22 8.51 43.83 19.42
CA ALA A 22 8.36 43.20 18.12
C ALA A 22 7.43 41.98 18.26
N GLU A 23 6.31 42.09 17.57
CA GLU A 23 5.15 41.21 17.60
C GLU A 23 5.48 39.73 17.39
N LYS A 24 4.97 38.92 18.32
CA LYS A 24 4.73 37.49 18.15
C LYS A 24 3.77 37.31 16.97
N LYS A 25 4.30 37.07 15.78
CA LYS A 25 3.50 36.64 14.62
C LYS A 25 2.85 35.31 14.95
N THR A 26 1.58 35.38 15.35
CA THR A 26 0.67 34.25 15.45
C THR A 26 0.67 33.53 14.11
N ALA A 27 1.23 32.31 14.09
CA ALA A 27 1.08 31.41 12.96
C ALA A 27 -0.43 31.23 12.68
N PRO A 28 -0.88 31.26 11.42
CA PRO A 28 -2.29 31.06 11.11
C PRO A 28 -2.72 29.71 11.66
N ALA A 29 -3.77 29.73 12.50
CA ALA A 29 -4.39 28.54 13.04
C ALA A 29 -4.67 27.56 11.89
N LYS A 30 -3.97 26.42 11.89
CA LYS A 30 -4.33 25.29 11.05
C LYS A 30 -5.81 25.03 11.31
N LYS A 31 -6.64 25.03 10.26
CA LYS A 31 -8.02 24.52 10.33
C LYS A 31 -7.99 23.22 11.15
N PRO A 32 -8.91 23.00 12.10
CA PRO A 32 -8.93 21.77 12.89
C PRO A 32 -9.00 20.62 11.90
N THR A 33 -7.88 19.91 11.77
CA THR A 33 -7.84 18.68 10.99
C THR A 33 -8.72 17.72 11.77
N PRO A 34 -9.71 17.05 11.14
CA PRO A 34 -10.54 16.09 11.83
C PRO A 34 -9.62 15.09 12.56
N GLU A 35 -9.79 15.01 13.87
CA GLU A 35 -8.95 14.21 14.74
C GLU A 35 -9.28 12.74 14.48
N LEU A 36 -8.38 12.04 13.78
CA LEU A 36 -8.53 10.62 13.50
C LEU A 36 -8.27 9.83 14.78
N LYS A 37 -9.07 8.80 15.02
CA LYS A 37 -8.85 7.89 16.14
C LYS A 37 -7.52 7.15 15.93
N PRO A 38 -6.70 6.95 16.99
CA PRO A 38 -5.46 6.20 16.87
C PRO A 38 -5.74 4.74 16.52
N PHE A 39 -4.77 4.08 15.89
CA PHE A 39 -4.79 2.64 15.68
C PHE A 39 -4.83 1.89 17.02
N VAL A 40 -5.44 0.71 17.04
CA VAL A 40 -5.60 -0.12 18.24
C VAL A 40 -4.91 -1.45 18.02
N ASP A 41 -3.98 -1.81 18.91
CA ASP A 41 -3.36 -3.12 18.93
C ASP A 41 -4.33 -4.14 19.52
N ASN A 42 -4.59 -5.23 18.80
CA ASN A 42 -5.47 -6.29 19.25
C ASN A 42 -4.74 -7.35 20.11
N GLY A 43 -3.41 -7.26 20.27
CA GLY A 43 -2.61 -8.18 21.08
C GLY A 43 -2.41 -9.57 20.48
N ASN A 44 -2.84 -9.78 19.24
CA ASN A 44 -2.76 -11.05 18.50
C ASN A 44 -1.96 -10.92 17.19
N GLY A 45 -1.11 -9.89 17.09
CA GLY A 45 -0.35 -9.59 15.87
C GLY A 45 -1.13 -8.81 14.81
N THR A 46 -2.30 -8.26 15.15
CA THR A 46 -3.10 -7.40 14.28
C THR A 46 -3.37 -6.03 14.90
N VAL A 47 -3.65 -5.06 14.04
CA VAL A 47 -3.94 -3.67 14.39
C VAL A 47 -5.25 -3.26 13.74
N THR A 48 -6.19 -2.77 14.53
CA THR A 48 -7.47 -2.25 14.03
C THR A 48 -7.34 -0.76 13.74
N ASP A 49 -7.82 -0.33 12.57
CA ASP A 49 -8.08 1.07 12.25
C ASP A 49 -9.53 1.44 12.61
N PRO A 50 -9.78 2.22 13.69
CA PRO A 50 -11.14 2.56 14.09
C PRO A 50 -11.86 3.51 13.12
N ASN A 51 -11.13 4.11 12.19
CA ASN A 51 -11.68 5.08 11.23
C ASN A 51 -12.22 4.38 9.98
N THR A 52 -11.61 3.27 9.57
CA THR A 52 -11.99 2.50 8.37
C THR A 52 -12.66 1.16 8.70
N GLY A 53 -12.50 0.66 9.93
CA GLY A 53 -12.92 -0.68 10.34
C GLY A 53 -12.05 -1.80 9.77
N LEU A 54 -10.89 -1.46 9.20
CA LEU A 54 -9.93 -2.42 8.67
C LEU A 54 -9.08 -3.00 9.79
N VAL A 55 -8.69 -4.26 9.61
CA VAL A 55 -7.74 -4.97 10.47
C VAL A 55 -6.49 -5.22 9.64
N TRP A 56 -5.37 -4.73 10.13
CA TRP A 56 -4.06 -4.85 9.48
C TRP A 56 -3.22 -5.88 10.19
N LYS A 57 -2.44 -6.65 9.43
CA LYS A 57 -1.37 -7.45 10.01
C LYS A 57 -0.23 -6.53 10.45
N LYS A 58 0.32 -6.74 11.66
CA LYS A 58 1.41 -5.90 12.19
C LYS A 58 2.66 -5.99 11.33
N THR A 59 3.05 -7.22 11.02
CA THR A 59 4.18 -7.55 10.16
C THR A 59 3.78 -7.60 8.69
N ASP A 60 4.77 -7.46 7.82
CA ASP A 60 4.68 -7.70 6.39
C ASP A 60 5.37 -9.03 6.02
N ALA A 61 5.28 -9.42 4.75
CA ALA A 61 5.85 -10.68 4.27
C ALA A 61 7.36 -10.79 4.52
N TRP A 62 8.09 -9.66 4.50
CA TRP A 62 9.51 -9.64 4.84
C TRP A 62 9.77 -10.01 6.29
N LEU A 63 9.06 -9.43 7.25
CA LEU A 63 9.23 -9.77 8.66
C LEU A 63 8.86 -11.22 8.98
N ASP A 64 7.84 -11.76 8.31
CA ASP A 64 7.42 -13.14 8.54
C ASP A 64 8.34 -14.17 7.88
N THR A 65 8.71 -13.94 6.62
CA THR A 65 9.34 -14.97 5.77
C THR A 65 10.74 -14.61 5.28
N HIS A 66 11.20 -13.37 5.51
CA HIS A 66 12.45 -12.82 4.99
C HIS A 66 12.57 -12.92 3.46
N LYS A 67 11.43 -12.86 2.75
CA LYS A 67 11.34 -12.95 1.30
C LYS A 67 10.64 -11.73 0.71
N PHE A 68 11.05 -11.38 -0.50
CA PHE A 68 10.30 -10.51 -1.39
C PHE A 68 9.49 -11.38 -2.35
N TYR A 69 8.37 -10.84 -2.81
CA TYR A 69 7.49 -11.50 -3.77
C TYR A 69 7.36 -10.62 -5.01
N THR A 70 7.38 -11.24 -6.19
CA THR A 70 6.93 -10.59 -7.42
C THR A 70 5.40 -10.46 -7.41
N TRP A 71 4.86 -9.67 -8.33
CA TRP A 71 3.40 -9.62 -8.52
C TRP A 71 2.81 -11.01 -8.80
N GLN A 72 3.51 -11.89 -9.51
CA GLN A 72 2.98 -13.22 -9.80
C GLN A 72 2.98 -14.12 -8.55
N ALA A 73 3.98 -13.98 -7.69
CA ALA A 73 4.17 -14.82 -6.52
C ALA A 73 3.51 -14.30 -5.23
N HIS A 74 3.02 -13.04 -5.20
CA HIS A 74 2.49 -12.46 -3.96
C HIS A 74 1.34 -13.26 -3.35
N ARG A 75 0.56 -13.95 -4.20
CA ARG A 75 -0.59 -14.75 -3.78
C ARG A 75 -0.18 -15.92 -2.90
N ASP A 76 1.02 -16.48 -3.11
CA ASP A 76 1.52 -17.60 -2.32
C ASP A 76 1.56 -17.24 -0.82
N TYR A 77 2.03 -16.04 -0.49
CA TYR A 77 2.05 -15.54 0.87
C TYR A 77 0.64 -15.23 1.42
N VAL A 78 -0.23 -14.63 0.61
CA VAL A 78 -1.63 -14.36 1.02
C VAL A 78 -2.36 -15.67 1.35
N ASP A 79 -2.20 -16.68 0.49
CA ASP A 79 -2.82 -17.99 0.63
C ASP A 79 -2.26 -18.75 1.84
N GLU A 80 -0.96 -18.66 2.11
CA GLU A 80 -0.31 -19.22 3.30
C GLU A 80 -0.91 -18.64 4.59
N VAL A 81 -0.96 -17.30 4.71
CA VAL A 81 -1.51 -16.63 5.89
C VAL A 81 -3.00 -16.95 6.10
N ASN A 82 -3.77 -17.05 5.02
CA ASN A 82 -5.18 -17.44 5.08
C ASN A 82 -5.38 -18.90 5.48
N LYS A 83 -4.54 -19.80 4.98
CA LYS A 83 -4.55 -21.22 5.34
C LYS A 83 -4.25 -21.42 6.83
N GLU A 84 -3.35 -20.63 7.38
CA GLU A 84 -3.03 -20.63 8.82
C GLU A 84 -4.13 -20.00 9.69
N LYS A 85 -5.12 -19.33 9.08
CA LYS A 85 -6.15 -18.56 9.78
C LYS A 85 -5.53 -17.56 10.75
N PHE A 86 -4.50 -16.83 10.31
CA PHE A 86 -3.75 -15.92 11.18
C PHE A 86 -4.68 -14.98 11.95
N ALA A 87 -4.50 -14.91 13.27
CA ALA A 87 -5.33 -14.15 14.20
C ALA A 87 -6.84 -14.45 14.14
N GLY A 88 -7.22 -15.62 13.62
CA GLY A 88 -8.61 -16.05 13.45
C GLY A 88 -9.26 -15.63 12.12
N TYR A 89 -8.52 -15.00 11.22
CA TYR A 89 -8.99 -14.53 9.91
C TYR A 89 -8.46 -15.39 8.77
N ASP A 90 -9.31 -15.71 7.79
CA ASP A 90 -8.98 -16.44 6.55
C ASP A 90 -9.32 -15.63 5.28
N ASN A 91 -9.50 -14.33 5.45
CA ASN A 91 -9.85 -13.36 4.42
C ASN A 91 -8.81 -12.23 4.29
N TRP A 92 -7.55 -12.51 4.62
CA TRP A 92 -6.44 -11.61 4.36
C TRP A 92 -6.26 -11.38 2.87
N ARG A 93 -6.05 -10.13 2.49
CA ARG A 93 -5.77 -9.71 1.12
C ARG A 93 -4.74 -8.58 1.10
N ILE A 94 -4.22 -8.29 -0.09
CA ILE A 94 -3.48 -7.04 -0.31
C ILE A 94 -4.44 -5.85 -0.21
N PRO A 95 -3.97 -4.67 0.24
CA PRO A 95 -4.79 -3.48 0.33
C PRO A 95 -5.08 -2.85 -1.03
N SER A 96 -6.15 -2.09 -1.16
CA SER A 96 -6.26 -1.11 -2.25
C SER A 96 -5.32 0.08 -2.01
N LYS A 97 -5.11 0.91 -3.02
CA LYS A 97 -4.43 2.21 -2.86
C LYS A 97 -5.11 3.09 -1.81
N SER A 98 -6.44 3.14 -1.81
CA SER A 98 -7.21 3.95 -0.87
C SER A 98 -7.11 3.48 0.57
N GLU A 99 -6.86 2.19 0.78
CA GLU A 99 -6.57 1.61 2.10
C GLU A 99 -5.11 1.81 2.47
N ALA A 100 -4.16 1.55 1.57
CA ALA A 100 -2.73 1.69 1.83
C ALA A 100 -2.34 3.13 2.21
N VAL A 101 -2.99 4.14 1.62
CA VAL A 101 -2.73 5.55 1.95
C VAL A 101 -3.19 5.93 3.37
N THR A 102 -4.08 5.16 4.03
CA THR A 102 -4.50 5.45 5.41
C THR A 102 -3.42 5.10 6.44
N LEU A 103 -2.48 4.23 6.07
CA LEU A 103 -1.32 3.90 6.90
C LEU A 103 -0.29 5.02 6.98
N VAL A 104 -0.25 5.87 5.96
CA VAL A 104 0.73 6.95 5.83
C VAL A 104 0.31 8.14 6.69
N ASP A 105 1.07 8.40 7.75
CA ASP A 105 0.88 9.56 8.61
C ASP A 105 1.28 10.84 7.89
N LYS A 106 0.28 11.68 7.61
CA LYS A 106 0.47 12.98 6.97
C LYS A 106 0.78 14.09 7.97
N THR A 107 0.73 13.80 9.28
CA THR A 107 0.97 14.79 10.33
C THR A 107 2.45 14.95 10.66
N GLY A 108 3.26 13.93 10.35
CA GLY A 108 4.70 13.88 10.63
C GLY A 108 5.02 13.47 12.07
N GLY A 109 4.01 13.09 12.87
CA GLY A 109 4.16 12.71 14.27
C GLY A 109 4.47 11.23 14.47
N LYS A 110 4.22 10.39 13.46
CA LYS A 110 4.43 8.93 13.54
C LYS A 110 5.57 8.51 12.64
N GLN A 111 6.45 7.65 13.14
CA GLN A 111 7.58 7.12 12.40
C GLN A 111 7.81 5.67 12.82
N CYS A 112 8.07 4.80 11.84
CA CYS A 112 8.53 3.43 12.05
C CYS A 112 9.81 3.22 11.24
N GLU A 113 10.71 2.37 11.73
CA GLU A 113 11.96 2.06 11.05
C GLU A 113 11.74 0.96 10.01
N ASP A 114 12.21 1.16 8.79
CA ASP A 114 12.17 0.12 7.75
C ASP A 114 13.32 -0.90 7.88
N LYS A 115 13.31 -1.96 7.06
CA LYS A 115 14.38 -2.97 7.02
C LYS A 115 15.81 -2.44 6.79
N ASN A 116 15.95 -1.20 6.33
CA ASN A 116 17.20 -0.53 6.01
C ASN A 116 17.61 0.50 7.08
N GLY A 117 16.88 0.59 8.21
CA GLY A 117 17.13 1.59 9.24
C GLY A 117 16.61 2.99 8.89
N THR A 118 15.78 3.11 7.85
CA THR A 118 15.21 4.40 7.43
C THR A 118 13.84 4.60 8.07
N MET A 119 13.66 5.71 8.78
CA MET A 119 12.35 6.09 9.32
C MET A 119 11.39 6.49 8.21
N PHE A 120 10.15 6.02 8.30
CA PHE A 120 9.08 6.38 7.37
C PHE A 120 7.74 6.57 8.10
N PRO A 121 6.81 7.35 7.52
CA PRO A 121 5.67 7.89 8.25
C PRO A 121 4.53 6.88 8.37
N ILE A 122 4.73 5.83 9.15
CA ILE A 122 3.66 4.94 9.61
C ILE A 122 3.65 4.86 11.13
N ASP A 123 2.53 4.40 11.69
CA ASP A 123 2.37 4.27 13.14
C ASP A 123 3.36 3.23 13.72
N PRO A 124 4.15 3.55 14.76
CA PRO A 124 5.07 2.61 15.41
C PRO A 124 4.36 1.44 16.12
N ILE A 125 3.03 1.39 16.12
CA ILE A 125 2.25 0.21 16.49
C ILE A 125 2.50 -0.99 15.54
N PHE A 126 2.96 -0.72 14.32
CA PHE A 126 3.45 -1.71 13.37
C PHE A 126 4.90 -2.07 13.68
N ASP A 127 5.26 -3.32 13.44
CA ASP A 127 6.58 -3.83 13.79
C ASP A 127 7.68 -3.17 12.95
N ALA A 128 8.73 -2.72 13.63
CA ALA A 128 9.92 -2.15 13.02
C ALA A 128 10.66 -3.19 12.16
N GLY A 129 11.41 -2.71 11.16
CA GLY A 129 12.10 -3.56 10.20
C GLY A 129 11.21 -4.05 9.05
N CYS A 130 9.95 -3.62 8.97
CA CYS A 130 9.10 -3.90 7.83
C CYS A 130 9.57 -3.15 6.57
N VAL A 131 9.07 -3.56 5.41
CA VAL A 131 9.44 -2.93 4.14
C VAL A 131 8.48 -1.77 3.86
N SER A 132 9.03 -0.65 3.39
CA SER A 132 8.27 0.56 3.09
C SER A 132 7.45 0.50 1.79
N ASN A 133 7.30 -0.67 1.18
CA ASN A 133 6.54 -0.86 -0.06
C ASN A 133 5.65 -2.08 0.03
N THR A 134 4.50 -2.02 -0.65
CA THR A 134 3.54 -3.13 -0.71
C THR A 134 2.88 -3.21 -2.07
N TRP A 135 2.49 -4.42 -2.46
CA TRP A 135 1.52 -4.62 -3.55
C TRP A 135 0.15 -4.06 -3.16
N ILE A 136 -0.60 -3.62 -4.18
CA ILE A 136 -1.95 -3.09 -4.05
C ILE A 136 -2.89 -3.72 -5.08
N LEU A 137 -4.19 -3.68 -4.82
CA LEU A 137 -5.23 -4.27 -5.68
C LEU A 137 -5.25 -3.69 -7.11
N GLU A 138 -4.76 -2.47 -7.31
CA GLU A 138 -4.67 -1.80 -8.61
C GLU A 138 -3.54 -2.34 -9.50
N CYS A 139 -2.68 -3.21 -8.97
CA CYS A 139 -1.65 -3.88 -9.74
C CYS A 139 -2.25 -5.02 -10.58
N SER A 140 -1.72 -5.25 -11.78
CA SER A 140 -2.14 -6.30 -12.70
C SER A 140 -0.97 -6.86 -13.50
N ASP A 141 -1.18 -7.95 -14.25
CA ASP A 141 -0.14 -8.55 -15.09
C ASP A 141 0.33 -7.67 -16.25
N GLU A 142 -0.46 -6.67 -16.61
CA GLU A 142 -0.15 -5.67 -17.64
C GLU A 142 0.49 -4.42 -17.04
N LYS A 143 0.06 -4.04 -15.84
CA LYS A 143 0.50 -2.83 -15.14
C LYS A 143 0.96 -3.18 -13.73
N ILE A 144 2.26 -3.33 -13.59
CA ILE A 144 2.89 -3.60 -12.31
C ILE A 144 2.97 -2.30 -11.51
N ILE A 145 2.23 -2.23 -10.41
CA ILE A 145 2.13 -1.06 -9.53
C ILE A 145 2.49 -1.46 -8.11
N ARG A 146 3.32 -0.65 -7.47
CA ARG A 146 3.66 -0.80 -6.06
C ARG A 146 3.39 0.49 -5.32
N PHE A 147 2.85 0.39 -4.12
CA PHE A 147 2.64 1.54 -3.24
C PHE A 147 3.86 1.75 -2.36
N ASP A 148 4.35 2.99 -2.30
CA ASP A 148 5.46 3.42 -1.44
C ASP A 148 4.90 4.13 -0.21
N LEU A 149 5.08 3.52 0.96
CA LEU A 149 4.63 4.04 2.26
C LEU A 149 5.50 5.19 2.77
N LYS A 150 6.69 5.44 2.20
CA LYS A 150 7.52 6.60 2.55
C LYS A 150 6.91 7.90 2.05
N ILE A 151 6.33 7.87 0.85
CA ILE A 151 5.80 9.05 0.16
C ILE A 151 4.29 9.01 -0.06
N GLY A 152 3.64 7.86 0.13
CA GLY A 152 2.21 7.66 -0.05
C GLY A 152 1.75 7.69 -1.52
N ILE A 153 2.60 7.20 -2.43
CA ILE A 153 2.36 7.23 -3.89
C ILE A 153 2.48 5.81 -4.46
N ASP A 154 1.57 5.48 -5.37
CA ASP A 154 1.67 4.31 -6.23
C ASP A 154 2.55 4.60 -7.46
N THR A 155 3.53 3.74 -7.69
CA THR A 155 4.46 3.87 -8.81
C THR A 155 4.28 2.69 -9.75
N ALA A 156 4.09 2.98 -11.04
CA ALA A 156 4.08 1.96 -12.08
C ALA A 156 5.53 1.65 -12.50
N TYR A 157 5.83 0.36 -12.68
CA TYR A 157 7.16 -0.12 -13.04
C TYR A 157 7.17 -0.76 -14.43
N PRO A 158 8.25 -0.58 -15.20
CA PRO A 158 8.43 -1.31 -16.45
C PRO A 158 8.79 -2.77 -16.16
N GLY A 159 8.08 -3.70 -16.81
CA GLY A 159 8.36 -5.13 -16.71
C GLY A 159 7.76 -5.81 -15.48
N LYS A 160 7.91 -7.13 -15.43
CA LYS A 160 7.27 -8.02 -14.44
C LYS A 160 8.20 -8.44 -13.30
N ASP A 161 9.51 -8.21 -13.44
CA ASP A 161 10.54 -8.61 -12.47
C ASP A 161 10.73 -7.56 -11.37
N VAL A 162 9.62 -7.15 -10.76
CA VAL A 162 9.60 -6.15 -9.69
C VAL A 162 9.33 -6.89 -8.40
N TRP A 163 10.23 -6.71 -7.43
CA TRP A 163 10.17 -7.38 -6.14
C TRP A 163 9.68 -6.41 -5.07
N GLY A 164 8.73 -6.86 -4.25
CA GLY A 164 8.13 -6.08 -3.18
C GLY A 164 7.75 -6.93 -2.00
N SER A 165 7.51 -6.28 -0.87
CA SER A 165 6.89 -6.96 0.28
C SER A 165 5.37 -6.95 0.12
N VAL A 166 4.69 -7.70 0.99
CA VAL A 166 3.24 -7.78 1.02
C VAL A 166 2.76 -7.42 2.41
N ARG A 167 2.03 -6.32 2.55
CA ARG A 167 1.24 -6.03 3.75
C ARG A 167 -0.17 -6.53 3.53
N LEU A 168 -0.75 -7.09 4.59
CA LEU A 168 -2.09 -7.69 4.53
C LEU A 168 -3.10 -6.86 5.32
N VAL A 169 -4.29 -6.78 4.75
CA VAL A 169 -5.48 -6.19 5.36
C VAL A 169 -6.61 -7.21 5.31
N SER A 170 -7.46 -7.17 6.32
CA SER A 170 -8.71 -7.91 6.42
C SER A 170 -9.82 -6.95 6.87
N LYS A 171 -11.05 -7.30 6.55
CA LYS A 171 -12.24 -6.61 7.03
C LYS A 171 -13.20 -7.63 7.66
N PRO A 172 -13.55 -7.48 8.95
CA PRO A 172 -14.52 -8.36 9.59
C PRO A 172 -15.85 -8.37 8.81
N GLY A 173 -16.33 -9.56 8.44
CA GLY A 173 -17.57 -9.75 7.68
C GLY A 173 -17.43 -9.73 6.16
N GLU A 174 -16.25 -9.45 5.61
CA GLU A 174 -15.97 -9.59 4.18
C GLU A 174 -15.48 -11.02 3.89
N THR A 175 -16.10 -11.73 2.94
CA THR A 175 -15.56 -13.00 2.46
C THR A 175 -14.37 -12.72 1.53
N SER A 176 -13.30 -13.51 1.64
CA SER A 176 -12.09 -13.37 0.83
C SER A 176 -12.45 -13.29 -0.67
N ALA A 177 -12.25 -12.12 -1.29
CA ALA A 177 -12.56 -11.91 -2.69
C ALA A 177 -11.51 -12.60 -3.57
N LYS A 178 -11.96 -13.53 -4.43
CA LYS A 178 -11.11 -14.07 -5.51
C LYS A 178 -10.86 -12.95 -6.52
N ILE A 179 -9.64 -12.40 -6.51
CA ILE A 179 -9.20 -11.41 -7.51
C ILE A 179 -9.01 -12.14 -8.85
N GLY A 180 -10.00 -11.99 -9.73
CA GLY A 180 -10.05 -12.60 -11.06
C GLY A 180 -11.41 -12.65 -11.74
N GLU A 181 -12.48 -12.10 -11.16
CA GLU A 181 -13.73 -11.88 -11.89
C GLU A 181 -13.80 -10.40 -12.29
N GLU A 182 -13.70 -10.14 -13.59
CA GLU A 182 -14.01 -8.84 -14.18
C GLU A 182 -15.39 -8.37 -13.69
N PRO A 183 -15.60 -7.07 -13.40
CA PRO A 183 -16.95 -6.58 -13.14
C PRO A 183 -17.79 -6.79 -14.41
N ASP A 184 -18.69 -7.78 -14.35
CA ASP A 184 -19.75 -7.99 -15.33
C ASP A 184 -20.48 -6.67 -15.51
N SER A 185 -20.14 -5.98 -16.61
CA SER A 185 -20.80 -4.76 -17.00
C SER A 185 -22.22 -5.14 -17.40
N PRO A 186 -23.27 -4.54 -16.80
CA PRO A 186 -24.63 -4.88 -17.16
C PRO A 186 -24.87 -4.46 -18.61
N LYS A 187 -24.91 -5.45 -19.49
CA LYS A 187 -25.34 -5.30 -20.89
C LYS A 187 -26.81 -4.88 -20.87
N PRO A 188 -27.22 -3.79 -21.54
CA PRO A 188 -28.61 -3.38 -21.54
C PRO A 188 -29.46 -4.44 -22.24
N GLU A 189 -30.51 -4.88 -21.53
CA GLU A 189 -31.61 -5.70 -22.05
C GLU A 189 -32.20 -5.04 -23.30
N VAL A 190 -32.01 -5.69 -24.47
CA VAL A 190 -32.82 -5.42 -25.66
C VAL A 190 -33.97 -6.42 -25.67
N GLN A 191 -35.16 -5.83 -25.77
CA GLN A 191 -36.46 -6.48 -25.71
C GLN A 191 -36.68 -7.49 -26.84
N LYS A 192 -37.01 -8.70 -26.41
CA LYS A 192 -37.86 -9.75 -26.97
C LYS A 192 -38.62 -9.43 -28.29
N GLU A 193 -38.27 -10.15 -29.36
CA GLU A 193 -39.23 -10.61 -30.38
C GLU A 193 -38.92 -12.06 -30.78
N LYS A 194 -39.96 -12.90 -30.82
CA LYS A 194 -40.00 -14.31 -31.26
C LYS A 194 -41.10 -14.36 -32.33
N PRO A 195 -40.96 -15.03 -33.49
CA PRO A 195 -41.42 -16.42 -33.58
C PRO A 195 -40.72 -17.39 -34.56
N THR A 196 -40.63 -18.64 -34.06
CA THR A 196 -41.10 -19.92 -34.65
C THR A 196 -40.36 -20.63 -35.79
N GLY A 197 -40.22 -21.95 -35.56
CA GLY A 197 -40.05 -23.03 -36.55
C GLY A 197 -38.63 -23.56 -36.61
N ASP A 198 -38.32 -24.85 -36.65
CA ASP A 198 -39.05 -26.11 -36.51
C ASP A 198 -37.94 -27.16 -36.19
N ALA A 199 -38.29 -28.33 -35.64
CA ALA A 199 -37.32 -29.43 -35.44
C ALA A 199 -37.03 -30.10 -36.84
N PRO A 200 -36.09 -31.05 -37.04
CA PRO A 200 -35.63 -32.10 -36.12
C PRO A 200 -34.13 -32.48 -36.19
N ALA A 201 -33.71 -33.36 -35.28
CA ALA A 201 -32.48 -34.18 -35.37
C ALA A 201 -32.59 -35.17 -36.57
N PRO A 202 -31.52 -35.81 -37.12
CA PRO A 202 -30.64 -36.71 -36.34
C PRO A 202 -29.19 -36.97 -36.88
N SER A 203 -28.46 -37.81 -36.12
CA SER A 203 -27.48 -38.83 -36.58
C SER A 203 -26.01 -38.50 -36.90
N SER A 204 -25.13 -39.19 -36.13
CA SER A 204 -23.90 -39.91 -36.54
C SER A 204 -22.72 -39.11 -37.15
N VAL A 205 -21.46 -39.29 -36.75
CA VAL A 205 -20.64 -40.50 -36.97
C VAL A 205 -19.38 -40.45 -36.07
N SER A 206 -19.00 -41.63 -35.57
CA SER A 206 -17.71 -41.94 -34.93
C SER A 206 -16.55 -41.96 -35.92
N THR A 207 -15.34 -41.57 -35.48
CA THR A 207 -14.11 -42.27 -35.91
C THR A 207 -13.04 -42.21 -34.83
N ALA A 208 -12.52 -43.40 -34.52
CA ALA A 208 -11.44 -43.67 -33.60
C ALA A 208 -10.11 -43.95 -34.34
N LYS A 209 -9.03 -44.04 -33.55
CA LYS A 209 -7.70 -44.66 -33.80
C LYS A 209 -6.70 -43.85 -34.67
N ALA A 210 -5.38 -43.87 -34.42
CA ALA A 210 -4.53 -44.82 -33.69
C ALA A 210 -3.21 -44.20 -33.17
N LYS A 211 -2.66 -44.80 -32.10
CA LYS A 211 -1.24 -44.80 -31.71
C LYS A 211 -0.41 -45.71 -32.65
N PRO A 212 0.92 -45.57 -32.65
CA PRO A 212 1.77 -46.64 -32.09
C PRO A 212 2.80 -46.05 -31.08
N ALA A 213 3.02 -46.61 -29.88
CA ALA A 213 3.98 -47.70 -29.57
C ALA A 213 5.32 -47.50 -30.30
N GLY A 214 6.46 -47.21 -29.68
CA GLY A 214 6.97 -47.52 -28.35
C GLY A 214 8.34 -48.15 -28.54
N SER A 215 9.40 -47.59 -27.96
CA SER A 215 10.65 -48.29 -27.61
C SER A 215 11.56 -47.35 -26.79
N VAL A 216 11.91 -47.81 -25.60
CA VAL A 216 12.83 -47.21 -24.61
C VAL A 216 14.13 -48.05 -24.60
N PRO A 217 15.16 -47.73 -23.80
CA PRO A 217 16.28 -46.82 -24.04
C PRO A 217 17.63 -47.56 -24.22
N ARG A 218 18.73 -46.82 -24.49
CA ARG A 218 20.09 -47.27 -24.11
C ARG A 218 20.97 -46.09 -23.66
N PRO A 219 21.74 -46.23 -22.56
CA PRO A 219 22.52 -45.14 -21.97
C PRO A 219 23.96 -45.10 -22.50
N VAL A 220 24.60 -43.93 -22.47
CA VAL A 220 26.07 -43.81 -22.54
C VAL A 220 26.58 -42.59 -21.78
N LYS A 221 27.18 -42.93 -20.62
CA LYS A 221 28.39 -42.43 -19.95
C LYS A 221 28.75 -40.94 -19.98
N ARG A 222 28.93 -40.42 -18.75
CA ARG A 222 29.76 -39.27 -18.38
C ARG A 222 31.24 -39.63 -18.53
N ASP A 223 32.00 -38.73 -19.14
CA ASP A 223 33.43 -38.61 -18.94
C ASP A 223 33.73 -37.44 -18.00
N VAL A 224 34.85 -37.59 -17.30
CA VAL A 224 35.41 -36.80 -16.19
C VAL A 224 35.74 -35.36 -16.60
#